data_AF-A0A9D4D291-F1
#
_entry.id   AF-A0A9D4D291-F1
#
_cell.length_a   1.000
_cell.length_b   1.000
_cell.length_c   1.000
_cell.angle_alpha   90.00
_cell.angle_beta   90.00
_cell.angle_gamma   90.00
#
_symmetry.space_group_name_H-M   'P 1'
#
loop_
_entity.id
_entity.type
_entity.pdbx_description
1 polymer ?
#
loop_
_entity_poly.entity_id
_entity_poly.type
_entity_poly.pdbx_seq_one_letter_code
_entity_poly.pdbx_strand_id
1 'polypeptide(L)'
;MRLHAPVPILSRELRQELKIGGRVIPPGCLVQLNIWALHHMEKYWGADHWEFKPERFVPENIDKIASYQFVPFSAGNRYMS
;
A
#
# COMPACT_ATOMS: atom_id res chain seq x y z
N MET A 1 -9.50 7.59 6.55
CA MET A 1 -8.12 7.57 5.99
C MET A 1 -7.97 6.72 4.73
N ARG A 2 -8.70 5.62 4.55
CA ARG A 2 -8.59 4.82 3.31
C ARG A 2 -8.95 5.61 2.05
N LEU A 3 -10.14 6.21 2.02
CA LEU A 3 -10.64 7.02 0.90
C LEU A 3 -9.85 8.33 0.69
N HIS A 4 -9.36 8.90 1.79
CA HIS A 4 -8.59 10.14 1.81
C HIS A 4 -7.24 9.87 2.48
N ALA A 5 -6.33 9.24 1.72
CA ALA A 5 -4.98 8.97 2.18
C ALA A 5 -4.16 10.28 2.21
N PRO A 6 -3.61 10.70 3.36
CA PRO A 6 -2.80 11.93 3.43
C PRO A 6 -1.53 11.86 2.56
N VAL A 7 -0.99 10.65 2.37
CA VAL A 7 0.13 10.36 1.47
C VAL A 7 -0.36 9.37 0.41
N PRO A 8 -0.83 9.85 -0.76
CA PRO A 8 -1.42 8.98 -1.78
C PRO A 8 -0.37 8.18 -2.58
N ILE A 9 0.85 8.71 -2.69
CA ILE A 9 1.97 8.09 -3.41
C ILE A 9 3.21 8.18 -2.53
N LEU A 10 3.90 7.05 -2.37
CA LEU A 10 5.19 6.96 -1.70
C LEU A 10 6.25 6.57 -2.72
N SER A 11 7.31 7.36 -2.85
CA SER A 11 8.38 7.08 -3.81
C SER A 11 9.71 6.77 -3.10
N ARG A 12 10.51 5.88 -3.68
CA ARG A 12 11.87 5.54 -3.22
C ARG A 12 12.78 5.35 -4.41
N GLU A 13 13.96 5.95 -4.35
CA GLU A 13 15.04 5.63 -5.28
C GLU A 13 15.79 4.40 -4.77
N LEU A 14 16.03 3.44 -5.66
CA LEU A 14 16.75 2.22 -5.32
C LEU A 14 18.26 2.49 -5.22
N ARG A 15 18.85 2.18 -4.06
CA ARG A 15 20.31 2.20 -3.87
C ARG A 15 21.00 0.91 -4.31
N GLN A 16 20.23 -0.17 -4.38
CA GLN A 16 20.67 -1.50 -4.77
C GLN A 16 19.60 -2.17 -5.61
N GLU A 17 19.99 -3.24 -6.29
CA GLU A 17 19.08 -4.07 -7.08
C GLU A 17 17.88 -4.55 -6.24
N LEU A 18 16.68 -4.42 -6.80
CA LEU A 18 15.44 -4.96 -6.21
C LEU A 18 14.94 -6.14 -7.04
N LYS A 19 14.82 -7.30 -6.40
CA LYS A 19 14.19 -8.49 -6.98
C LYS A 19 12.74 -8.57 -6.53
N ILE A 20 11.79 -8.44 -7.45
CA ILE A 20 10.36 -8.47 -7.15
C ILE A 20 9.56 -9.10 -8.29
N GLY A 21 8.64 -10.02 -7.97
CA GLY A 21 7.74 -10.64 -8.96
C GLY A 21 8.47 -11.36 -10.11
N GLY A 22 9.63 -11.97 -9.82
CA GLY A 22 10.48 -12.62 -10.82
C GLY A 22 11.26 -11.64 -11.72
N ARG A 23 11.22 -10.34 -11.43
CA ARG A 23 11.94 -9.30 -12.15
C ARG A 23 13.05 -8.69 -11.29
N VAL A 24 14.05 -8.14 -11.99
CA VAL A 24 15.17 -7.43 -11.40
C VAL A 24 15.07 -5.96 -11.81
N ILE A 25 15.08 -5.06 -10.83
CA ILE A 25 15.06 -3.61 -11.04
C ILE A 25 16.43 -3.06 -10.60
N PRO A 26 17.17 -2.35 -11.48
CA PRO A 26 18.50 -1.86 -11.17
C PRO A 26 18.47 -0.68 -10.17
N PRO A 27 19.62 -0.38 -9.52
CA PRO A 27 19.78 0.85 -8.73
C PRO A 27 19.58 2.11 -9.59
N GLY A 28 19.19 3.21 -8.94
CA GLY A 28 18.85 4.50 -9.56
C GLY A 28 17.41 4.59 -10.07
N CYS A 29 16.66 3.49 -10.09
CA CYS A 29 15.24 3.53 -10.44
C CYS A 29 14.38 4.09 -9.31
N LEU A 30 13.38 4.88 -9.69
CA LEU A 30 12.32 5.34 -8.77
C LEU A 30 11.20 4.30 -8.71
N VAL A 31 10.99 3.72 -7.53
CA VAL A 31 9.87 2.82 -7.24
C VAL A 31 8.79 3.60 -6.50
N GLN A 32 7.56 3.51 -6.99
CA GLN A 32 6.41 4.19 -6.39
C GLN A 32 5.38 3.18 -5.88
N LEU A 33 4.97 3.34 -4.62
CA LEU A 33 3.79 2.70 -4.06
C LEU A 33 2.62 3.66 -4.17
N ASN A 34 1.64 3.32 -5.00
CA ASN A 34 0.40 4.08 -5.13
C ASN A 34 -0.60 3.62 -4.07
N ILE A 35 -0.50 4.21 -2.88
CA ILE A 35 -1.35 3.93 -1.72
C ILE A 35 -2.81 4.26 -2.04
N TRP A 36 -3.06 5.34 -2.77
CA TRP A 36 -4.41 5.72 -3.18
C TRP A 36 -5.03 4.64 -4.07
N ALA A 37 -4.33 4.18 -5.10
CA ALA A 37 -4.84 3.12 -5.98
C ALA A 37 -5.12 1.84 -5.20
N LEU A 38 -4.16 1.39 -4.39
CA LEU A 38 -4.30 0.20 -3.54
C LEU A 38 -5.54 0.29 -2.62
N HIS A 39 -5.78 1.45 -2.02
CA HIS A 39 -6.92 1.68 -1.15
C HIS A 39 -8.26 1.67 -1.89
N HIS A 40 -8.28 1.85 -3.22
CA HIS A 40 -9.49 1.88 -4.04
C HIS A 40 -9.60 0.69 -5.01
N MET A 41 -8.75 -0.33 -4.88
CA MET A 41 -8.84 -1.52 -5.71
C MET A 41 -10.00 -2.41 -5.27
N GLU A 42 -10.97 -2.63 -6.15
CA GLU A 42 -12.11 -3.53 -5.95
C GLU A 42 -11.67 -4.94 -5.54
N LYS A 43 -10.60 -5.47 -6.16
CA LYS A 43 -10.00 -6.77 -5.82
C LYS A 43 -9.76 -6.97 -4.32
N TYR A 44 -9.43 -5.88 -3.62
CA TYR A 44 -9.10 -5.91 -2.21
C TYR A 44 -10.27 -5.47 -1.34
N TRP A 45 -11.04 -4.48 -1.78
CA TRP A 45 -12.06 -3.83 -0.95
C TRP A 45 -13.51 -4.24 -1.28
N GLY A 46 -13.72 -5.07 -2.30
CA GLY A 46 -15.02 -5.50 -2.78
C GLY A 46 -15.70 -4.45 -3.66
N ALA A 47 -16.92 -4.75 -4.12
CA ALA A 47 -17.71 -3.84 -4.97
C ALA A 47 -17.99 -2.49 -4.29
N ASP A 48 -18.02 -2.46 -2.95
CA ASP A 48 -18.18 -1.26 -2.12
C ASP A 48 -16.84 -0.55 -1.82
N HIS A 49 -15.84 -0.68 -2.70
CA HIS A 49 -14.51 -0.09 -2.50
C HIS A 49 -14.48 1.44 -2.48
N TRP A 50 -15.48 2.13 -3.02
CA TRP A 50 -15.61 3.60 -2.89
C TRP A 50 -16.38 4.05 -1.65
N GLU A 51 -16.99 3.13 -0.91
CA GLU A 51 -17.85 3.48 0.22
C GLU A 51 -17.07 3.74 1.51
N PHE A 52 -17.54 4.71 2.29
CA PHE A 52 -17.07 4.94 3.64
C PHE A 52 -17.73 3.94 4.58
N LYS A 53 -16.98 2.89 4.94
CA LYS A 53 -17.46 1.76 5.76
C LYS A 53 -16.51 1.49 6.93
N PRO A 54 -16.64 2.22 8.05
CA PRO A 54 -15.76 2.10 9.23
C PRO A 54 -15.72 0.70 9.83
N GLU A 55 -16.80 -0.06 9.68
CA GLU A 55 -17.00 -1.42 10.23
C GLU A 55 -15.98 -2.42 9.70
N ARG A 56 -15.24 -2.08 8.64
CA ARG A 56 -14.11 -2.89 8.13
C ARG A 56 -12.95 -2.95 9.12
N PHE A 57 -12.80 -1.94 9.98
CA PHE A 57 -11.64 -1.76 10.85
C PHE A 57 -11.91 -2.13 12.31
N VAL A 58 -13.05 -2.77 12.60
CA VAL A 58 -13.35 -3.33 13.92
C VAL A 58 -12.54 -4.60 14.16
N PRO A 59 -12.23 -4.97 15.42
CA PRO A 59 -11.37 -6.11 15.73
C PRO A 59 -11.79 -7.42 15.06
N GLU A 60 -13.09 -7.66 14.92
CA GLU A 60 -13.67 -8.87 14.32
C GLU A 60 -13.41 -8.98 12.81
N ASN A 61 -13.05 -7.88 12.16
CA ASN A 61 -12.81 -7.80 10.72
C ASN A 61 -11.36 -7.46 10.37
N ILE A 62 -10.52 -7.08 11.34
CA ILE A 62 -9.16 -6.60 11.07
C ILE A 62 -8.27 -7.69 10.46
N ASP A 63 -8.46 -8.94 10.87
CA ASP A 63 -7.73 -10.10 10.34
C ASP A 63 -8.06 -10.40 8.86
N LYS A 64 -9.18 -9.86 8.35
CA LYS A 64 -9.57 -9.98 6.94
C LYS A 64 -8.85 -8.95 6.06
N ILE A 65 -8.20 -7.95 6.65
CA ILE A 65 -7.40 -6.95 5.93
C ILE A 65 -5.95 -7.43 5.90
N ALA A 66 -5.45 -7.81 4.72
CA ALA A 66 -4.05 -8.21 4.59
C ALA A 66 -3.11 -7.07 5.00
N SER A 67 -1.95 -7.39 5.60
CA SER A 67 -1.03 -6.41 6.21
C SER A 67 -0.57 -5.28 5.28
N TYR A 68 -0.60 -5.50 3.96
CA TYR A 68 -0.21 -4.50 2.94
C TYR A 68 -1.39 -3.96 2.14
N GLN A 69 -2.63 -4.27 2.53
CA GLN A 69 -3.85 -3.81 1.86
C GLN A 69 -4.29 -2.44 2.37
N PHE A 70 -3.95 -2.10 3.62
CA PHE A 70 -4.22 -0.81 4.24
C PHE A 70 -2.93 -0.25 4.85
N VAL A 71 -2.34 0.74 4.20
CA VAL A 71 -1.03 1.32 4.57
C VAL A 71 -1.06 2.85 4.59
N PRO A 72 -1.94 3.46 5.41
CA PRO A 72 -2.16 4.92 5.40
C PRO A 72 -0.93 5.75 5.82
N PHE A 73 0.06 5.12 6.45
CA PHE A 73 1.30 5.75 6.93
C PHE A 73 2.58 5.10 6.38
N SER A 74 2.47 4.30 5.31
CA SER A 74 3.48 3.31 4.89
C SER A 74 3.59 2.12 5.85
N ALA A 75 4.01 0.97 5.32
CA ALA A 75 4.43 -0.20 6.11
C ALA A 75 5.95 -0.42 5.97
N GLY A 76 6.58 -1.06 6.97
CA GLY A 76 7.99 -1.48 6.93
C GLY A 76 9.01 -0.45 7.43
N ASN A 77 10.23 -0.92 7.72
CA ASN A 77 11.33 -0.09 8.18
C ASN A 77 11.81 0.88 7.08
N ARG A 78 11.98 2.16 7.45
CA ARG A 78 12.53 3.21 6.59
C ARG A 78 14.06 3.17 6.58
N TYR A 79 14.70 2.01 6.44
CA TYR A 79 16.16 1.94 6.49
C TYR A 79 16.77 2.85 5.42
N MET A 80 17.33 3.95 5.90
CA MET A 80 18.22 4.85 5.18
C MET A 80 19.63 4.41 5.57
N SER A 81 20.24 3.56 4.75
CA SER A 81 21.70 3.33 4.75
C SER A 81 22.14 3.12 3.33
#